data_AF-A0A533U8Z8-F1
#
_entry.id   AF-A0A533U8Z8-F1
#
_cell.length_a   1.000
_cell.length_b   1.000
_cell.length_c   1.000
_cell.angle_alpha   90.00
_cell.angle_beta   90.00
_cell.angle_gamma   90.00
#
_symmetry.space_group_name_H-M   'P 1'
#
loop_
_entity.id
_entity.type
_entity.pdbx_description
1 polymer ?
#
loop_
_entity_poly.entity_id
_entity_poly.type
_entity_poly.pdbx_seq_one_letter_code
_entity_poly.pdbx_strand_id
1 'polypeptide(L)'
;MVKIASYKMIYDESPLPLFVFRSTKNSKYVVGTALNMAESDGISYFYYATIPENPLHSFIKYSSLKSDDPTFTNNIEEHGYIYIKLIKLFGSHPLVKVNE
;
A
#
# COMPACT_ATOMS: atom_id res chain seq x y z
N MET A 1 -7.96 -2.14 0.13
CA MET A 1 -6.60 -1.64 0.41
C MET A 1 -6.36 -0.30 -0.25
N VAL A 2 -6.23 -0.24 -1.58
CA VAL A 2 -5.94 1.01 -2.30
C VAL A 2 -6.97 2.10 -1.99
N LYS A 3 -8.28 1.78 -2.02
CA LYS A 3 -9.33 2.71 -1.60
C LYS A 3 -9.18 3.28 -0.17
N ILE A 4 -8.62 2.50 0.76
CA ILE A 4 -8.35 2.93 2.15
C ILE A 4 -7.10 3.82 2.19
N ALA A 5 -6.04 3.44 1.47
CA ALA A 5 -4.83 4.26 1.36
C ALA A 5 -5.10 5.62 0.70
N SER A 6 -6.02 5.65 -0.29
CA SER A 6 -6.45 6.88 -0.97
C SER A 6 -7.39 7.74 -0.13
N TYR A 7 -8.00 7.22 0.94
CA TYR A 7 -8.99 7.95 1.74
C TYR A 7 -8.38 9.17 2.42
N LYS A 8 -7.12 9.10 2.88
CA LYS A 8 -6.41 10.25 3.46
C LYS A 8 -6.05 11.33 2.42
N MET A 9 -5.88 10.96 1.15
CA MET A 9 -5.62 11.94 0.09
C MET A 9 -6.83 12.81 -0.24
N ILE A 10 -8.05 12.35 0.04
CA ILE A 10 -9.27 13.14 -0.12
C ILE A 10 -9.29 14.32 0.87
N TYR A 11 -8.52 14.24 1.96
CA TYR A 11 -8.35 15.29 2.97
C TYR A 11 -7.03 16.07 2.83
N ASP A 12 -6.45 16.13 1.62
CA ASP A 12 -5.24 16.91 1.31
C ASP A 12 -3.96 16.43 2.03
N GLU A 13 -3.95 15.18 2.53
CA GLU A 13 -2.75 14.53 3.05
C GLU A 13 -1.99 13.74 1.96
N SER A 14 -0.67 13.67 2.08
CA SER A 14 0.18 12.89 1.16
C SER A 14 -0.30 11.43 1.06
N PRO A 15 -0.26 10.80 -0.14
CA PRO A 15 -0.52 9.36 -0.29
C PRO A 15 0.31 8.57 0.71
N LEU A 16 -0.35 7.69 1.46
CA LEU A 16 0.34 6.79 2.37
C LEU A 16 1.21 5.81 1.57
N PRO A 17 2.53 5.73 1.84
CA PRO A 17 3.38 4.79 1.14
C PRO A 17 2.95 3.36 1.44
N LEU A 18 3.02 2.49 0.43
CA LEU A 18 2.81 1.07 0.60
C LEU A 18 4.16 0.38 0.75
N PHE A 19 4.35 -0.33 1.86
CA PHE A 19 5.53 -1.14 2.10
C PHE A 19 5.37 -2.51 1.48
N VAL A 20 6.43 -2.99 0.84
CA VAL A 20 6.51 -4.32 0.25
C VAL A 20 7.61 -5.10 0.95
N PHE A 21 7.28 -6.26 1.49
CA PHE A 21 8.26 -7.13 2.14
C PHE A 21 7.87 -8.59 2.02
N ARG A 22 8.85 -9.49 2.13
CA ARG A 22 8.61 -10.93 2.11
C ARG A 22 8.00 -11.38 3.45
N SER A 23 6.96 -12.20 3.38
CA SER A 23 6.40 -12.84 4.57
C SER A 23 7.43 -13.77 5.21
N THR A 24 7.46 -13.81 6.55
CA THR A 24 8.33 -14.72 7.31
C THR A 24 7.80 -16.14 7.35
N LYS A 25 6.50 -16.35 7.08
CA LYS A 25 5.83 -17.65 7.20
C LYS A 25 5.66 -18.34 5.84
N ASN A 26 5.40 -17.56 4.80
CA ASN A 26 5.10 -18.06 3.46
C ASN A 26 6.05 -17.44 2.41
N SER A 27 6.16 -18.07 1.24
CA SER A 27 6.90 -17.50 0.10
C SER A 27 6.17 -16.35 -0.62
N LYS A 28 5.14 -15.76 -0.01
CA LYS A 28 4.37 -14.63 -0.54
C LYS A 28 4.97 -13.29 -0.12
N TYR A 29 4.59 -12.24 -0.83
CA TYR A 29 4.93 -10.86 -0.51
C TYR A 29 3.74 -10.15 0.12
N VAL A 30 4.03 -9.31 1.09
CA VAL A 30 3.05 -8.49 1.81
C VAL A 30 3.16 -7.08 1.26
N VAL A 31 2.02 -6.50 0.91
CA VAL A 31 1.89 -5.08 0.53
C VAL A 31 0.94 -4.41 1.51
N GLY A 32 1.40 -3.39 2.23
CA GLY A 32 0.56 -2.76 3.24
C GLY A 32 1.04 -1.39 3.70
N THR A 33 0.19 -0.72 4.48
CA THR A 33 0.49 0.59 5.08
C THR A 33 0.05 0.61 6.53
N ALA A 34 0.78 1.39 7.35
CA ALA A 34 0.32 1.79 8.66
C ALA A 34 -0.68 2.93 8.53
N LEU A 35 -1.76 2.89 9.31
CA LEU A 35 -2.74 3.96 9.42
C LEU A 35 -3.11 4.15 10.90
N ASN A 36 -3.00 5.39 11.35
CA ASN A 36 -3.58 5.83 12.61
C ASN A 36 -5.00 6.34 12.32
N MET A 37 -6.02 5.70 12.86
CA MET A 37 -7.37 6.28 12.85
C MET A 37 -7.44 7.31 13.96
N ALA A 38 -7.83 8.54 13.61
CA ALA A 38 -7.83 9.68 14.52
C ALA A 38 -8.73 9.47 15.77
N GLU A 39 -9.69 8.55 15.70
CA GLU A 39 -10.64 8.25 16.78
C GLU A 39 -10.19 7.10 17.70
N SER A 40 -9.12 6.37 17.37
CA SER A 40 -8.61 5.29 18.23
C SER A 40 -7.39 5.75 19.02
N ASP A 41 -7.45 5.66 20.35
CA ASP A 41 -6.43 6.01 21.37
C ASP A 41 -4.96 5.63 21.01
N GLY A 42 -4.35 6.31 20.05
CA GLY A 42 -2.97 6.08 19.61
C GLY A 42 -2.69 4.71 18.97
N ILE A 43 -3.72 3.93 18.61
CA ILE A 43 -3.54 2.59 18.02
C ILE A 43 -3.29 2.71 16.52
N SER A 44 -2.07 2.34 16.10
CA SER A 44 -1.70 2.22 14.68
C SER A 44 -2.06 0.83 14.17
N TYR A 45 -2.92 0.75 13.16
CA TYR A 45 -3.22 -0.49 12.47
C TYR A 45 -2.38 -0.64 11.21
N PHE A 46 -1.91 -1.86 10.93
CA PHE A 46 -1.23 -2.18 9.67
C PHE A 46 -2.19 -2.93 8.74
N TYR A 47 -2.61 -2.26 7.67
CA TYR A 47 -3.49 -2.83 6.67
C TYR A 47 -2.65 -3.43 5.55
N TYR A 48 -2.84 -4.72 5.24
CA TYR A 48 -2.07 -5.41 4.23
C TYR A 48 -2.88 -6.36 3.34
N ALA A 49 -2.35 -6.62 2.15
CA ALA A 49 -2.73 -7.73 1.28
C ALA A 49 -1.49 -8.59 0.96
N THR A 50 -1.73 -9.83 0.55
CA THR A 50 -0.66 -10.74 0.10
C THR A 50 -0.70 -10.89 -1.41
N ILE A 51 0.47 -10.90 -2.03
CA ILE A 51 0.66 -11.11 -3.48
C ILE A 51 1.67 -12.23 -3.69
N PRO A 52 1.55 -13.00 -4.79
CA PRO A 52 2.39 -14.17 -5.02
C PRO A 52 3.86 -13.81 -5.30
N GLU A 53 4.10 -12.64 -5.89
CA GLU A 53 5.41 -12.26 -6.43
C GLU A 53 5.84 -10.86 -6.01
N ASN A 54 7.15 -10.60 -6.07
CA ASN A 54 7.70 -9.28 -5.81
C ASN A 54 7.34 -8.34 -6.98
N PRO A 55 6.64 -7.22 -6.74
CA PRO A 55 6.27 -6.30 -7.81
C PRO A 55 7.52 -5.71 -8.46
N LEU A 56 7.63 -5.82 -9.78
CA LEU A 56 8.71 -5.20 -10.56
C LEU A 56 8.59 -3.66 -10.60
N HIS A 57 7.36 -3.17 -10.45
CA HIS A 57 7.01 -1.76 -10.53
C HIS A 57 7.20 -1.03 -9.19
N SER A 58 7.35 0.28 -9.27
CA SER A 58 7.59 1.17 -8.11
C SER A 58 6.33 1.89 -7.65
N PHE A 59 5.23 1.82 -8.41
CA PHE A 59 3.98 2.49 -8.08
C PHE A 59 2.76 1.60 -8.33
N ILE A 60 1.69 1.91 -7.61
CA ILE A 60 0.33 1.48 -7.94
C ILE A 60 -0.41 2.70 -8.49
N LYS A 61 -0.97 2.55 -9.69
CA LYS A 61 -1.87 3.49 -10.35
C LYS A 61 -3.31 3.19 -9.93
N TYR A 62 -4.03 4.20 -9.49
CA TYR A 62 -5.40 4.12 -9.03
C TYR A 62 -6.22 5.32 -9.52
N SER A 63 -7.50 5.10 -9.83
CA SER A 63 -8.46 6.18 -10.10
C SER A 63 -9.62 6.07 -9.13
N SER A 64 -10.02 7.18 -8.53
CA SER A 64 -11.24 7.24 -7.71
C SER A 64 -12.51 7.32 -8.58
N LEU A 65 -12.38 7.74 -9.84
CA LEU A 65 -13.49 7.98 -10.77
C LEU A 65 -13.79 6.77 -11.66
N LYS A 66 -12.79 5.93 -11.95
CA LYS A 66 -12.96 4.70 -12.72
C LYS A 66 -13.00 3.52 -11.76
N SER A 67 -13.92 2.58 -11.95
CA SER A 67 -13.97 1.35 -11.15
C SER A 67 -12.90 0.33 -11.58
N ASP A 68 -11.93 0.72 -12.40
CA ASP A 68 -10.84 -0.14 -12.85
C ASP A 68 -9.98 -0.57 -11.66
N ASP A 69 -9.53 -1.81 -11.71
CA ASP A 69 -8.64 -2.36 -10.69
C ASP A 69 -7.31 -1.58 -10.63
N PRO A 70 -6.77 -1.37 -9.42
CA PRO A 70 -5.46 -0.75 -9.27
C PRO A 70 -4.39 -1.58 -9.98
N THR A 71 -3.53 -0.90 -10.74
CA THR A 71 -2.49 -1.55 -11.57
C THR A 71 -1.10 -1.14 -11.13
N PHE A 72 -0.14 -2.06 -11.25
CA PHE A 72 1.27 -1.75 -11.04
C PHE A 72 1.84 -0.98 -12.23
N THR A 73 2.60 0.09 -11.98
CA THR A 73 3.20 0.92 -13.03
C THR A 73 4.52 1.58 -12.61
N ASN A 74 5.33 1.95 -13.58
CA ASN A 74 6.43 2.91 -13.43
C ASN A 74 6.17 4.24 -14.16
N ASN A 75 5.12 4.31 -14.98
CA ASN A 75 4.70 5.53 -15.65
C ASN A 75 3.78 6.35 -14.73
N ILE A 76 4.21 7.57 -14.40
CA ILE A 76 3.49 8.51 -13.52
C ILE A 76 3.01 9.77 -14.25
N GLU A 77 3.08 9.78 -15.59
CA GLU A 77 2.76 10.96 -16.41
C GLU A 77 1.28 11.05 -16.80
N GLU A 78 0.49 10.01 -16.56
CA GLU A 78 -0.93 10.00 -16.94
C GLU A 78 -1.76 10.85 -15.96
N HIS A 79 -2.46 11.85 -16.50
CA HIS A 79 -3.35 12.69 -15.71
C HIS A 79 -4.60 11.94 -15.23
N GLY A 80 -5.20 12.42 -14.13
CA GLY A 80 -6.44 11.85 -13.57
C GLY A 80 -6.25 10.56 -12.77
N TYR A 81 -5.00 10.18 -12.51
CA TYR A 81 -4.64 9.04 -11.68
C TYR A 81 -3.90 9.49 -10.42
N ILE A 82 -4.06 8.68 -9.37
CA ILE A 82 -3.32 8.72 -8.13
C ILE A 82 -2.23 7.64 -8.21
N TYR A 83 -1.01 8.01 -7.84
CA TYR A 83 0.14 7.12 -7.83
C TYR A 83 0.64 6.91 -6.41
N ILE A 84 0.56 5.67 -5.93
CA ILE A 84 1.03 5.30 -4.59
C ILE A 84 2.37 4.59 -4.71
N LYS A 85 3.40 5.12 -4.06
CA LYS A 85 4.75 4.55 -4.10
C LYS A 85 4.83 3.23 -3.33
N LEU A 86 5.53 2.26 -3.91
CA LEU A 86 5.92 1.00 -3.29
C LEU A 86 7.32 1.12 -2.70
N ILE A 87 7.43 1.01 -1.38
CA ILE A 87 8.69 1.02 -0.64
C ILE A 87 9.07 -0.43 -0.33
N LYS A 88 10.06 -0.96 -1.07
CA LYS A 88 10.57 -2.31 -0.87
C LYS A 88 11.50 -2.34 0.34
N LEU A 89 11.19 -3.17 1.32
CA LEU A 89 12.05 -3.40 2.48
C LEU A 89 13.02 -4.54 2.18
N PHE A 90 14.25 -4.43 2.69
CA PHE A 90 15.28 -5.47 2.54
C PHE A 90 14.89 -6.79 3.22
N GLY A 91 14.20 -6.70 4.36
CA GLY A 91 13.67 -7.83 5.11
C GLY A 91 12.21 -7.62 5.50
N SER A 92 11.70 -8.50 6.37
CA SER A 92 10.34 -8.37 6.89
C SER A 92 10.18 -7.10 7.74
N HIS A 93 8.96 -6.57 7.80
CA HIS A 93 8.70 -5.33 8.54
C HIS A 93 8.89 -5.53 10.06
N PRO A 94 9.71 -4.70 10.75
CA PRO A 94 10.19 -4.98 12.11
C PRO A 94 9.09 -5.01 13.18
N LEU A 95 8.01 -4.25 12.97
CA LEU A 95 6.90 -4.09 13.93
C LEU A 95 5.61 -4.78 13.50
N VAL A 96 5.61 -5.50 12.36
CA VAL A 96 4.39 -6.11 11.82
C VAL A 96 4.57 -7.61 11.80
N LYS A 97 3.74 -8.30 12.59
CA LYS A 97 3.59 -9.75 12.52
C LYS A 97 2.33 -10.07 11.72
N VAL A 98 2.52 -10.65 10.56
CA VAL A 98 1.42 -11.03 9.68
C VAL A 98 0.94 -12.42 10.10
N ASN A 99 -0.28 -12.50 10.61
CA ASN A 99 -0.96 -13.77 10.86
C ASN A 99 -1.69 -14.16 9.57
N GLU A 100 -0.92 -14.73 8.66
CA GLU A 100 -1.40 -15.37 7.42
C GLU A 100 -1.74 -16.84 7.67
#